data_AF-A0A7S0I6J8-F1
#
_entry.id   AF-A0A7S0I6J8-F1
#
_cell.length_a   1.000
_cell.length_b   1.000
_cell.length_c   1.000
_cell.angle_alpha   90.00
_cell.angle_beta   90.00
_cell.angle_gamma   90.00
#
_symmetry.space_group_name_H-M   'P 1'
#
loop_
_entity.id
_entity.type
_entity.pdbx_description
1 polymer ?
#
loop_
_entity_poly.entity_id
_entity_poly.type
_entity_poly.pdbx_seq_one_letter_code
_entity_poly.pdbx_strand_id
1 'polypeptide(L)'
;HGALYAEAASSPLHLRRHLDSVEDQGTARSMLADLGLVAFVGDGAVLPRRSGASDLPMSGAVPFASPPELKVSLQLPHLGEVSGMGIKRGVSLIVGGGFHGKSTLLEALQYGVYDKVHGDGRELVVTEATACKVRAEDGRAVSGC
;
A
#
# COMPACT_ATOMS: atom_id res chain seq x y z
N HIS A 1 -19.17 -9.14 -22.02
CA HIS A 1 -19.60 -8.44 -20.79
C HIS A 1 -18.59 -7.35 -20.42
N GLY A 2 -18.48 -6.29 -21.24
CA GLY A 2 -17.43 -5.24 -21.09
C GLY A 2 -17.99 -3.82 -20.98
N ALA A 3 -19.26 -3.66 -20.59
CA ALA A 3 -20.00 -2.40 -20.70
C ALA A 3 -20.39 -1.78 -19.34
N LEU A 4 -19.58 -1.97 -18.28
CA LEU A 4 -19.85 -1.38 -16.96
C LEU A 4 -18.72 -0.48 -16.42
N TYR A 5 -17.60 -0.31 -17.14
CA TYR A 5 -16.51 0.59 -16.73
C TYR A 5 -16.48 1.93 -17.49
N ALA A 6 -17.33 2.13 -18.50
CA ALA A 6 -17.22 3.27 -19.41
C ALA A 6 -18.01 4.52 -18.97
N GLU A 7 -18.92 4.44 -18.00
CA GLU A 7 -19.82 5.56 -17.67
C GLU A 7 -19.32 6.50 -16.56
N ALA A 8 -18.01 6.53 -16.28
CA ALA A 8 -17.43 7.51 -15.35
C ALA A 8 -16.05 8.05 -15.74
N ALA A 9 -15.63 7.93 -17.01
CA ALA A 9 -14.34 8.48 -17.46
C ALA A 9 -14.41 10.00 -17.68
N SER A 10 -14.34 10.70 -16.55
CA SER A 10 -14.31 12.15 -16.42
C SER A 10 -12.98 12.69 -16.95
N SER A 11 -12.94 13.34 -18.11
CA SER A 11 -11.76 14.02 -18.72
C SER A 11 -10.51 13.16 -19.04
N PRO A 12 -9.82 13.39 -20.18
CA PRO A 12 -8.58 12.68 -20.53
C PRO A 12 -7.47 12.75 -19.47
N LEU A 13 -7.44 13.83 -18.68
CA LEU A 13 -6.44 14.04 -17.64
C LEU A 13 -6.58 13.05 -16.48
N HIS A 14 -7.81 12.75 -16.02
CA HIS A 14 -8.00 11.81 -14.92
C HIS A 14 -7.62 10.39 -15.32
N LEU A 15 -7.94 9.99 -16.56
CA LEU A 15 -7.51 8.71 -17.09
C LEU A 15 -5.98 8.61 -17.10
N ARG A 16 -5.31 9.65 -17.58
CA ARG A 16 -3.84 9.66 -17.62
C ARG A 16 -3.23 9.53 -16.22
N ARG A 17 -3.70 10.33 -15.25
CA ARG A 17 -3.24 10.25 -13.85
C ARG A 17 -3.46 8.88 -13.23
N HIS A 18 -4.58 8.24 -13.54
CA HIS A 18 -4.87 6.89 -13.05
C HIS A 18 -3.88 5.87 -13.62
N LEU A 19 -3.62 5.91 -14.93
CA LEU A 19 -2.65 5.03 -15.58
C LEU A 19 -1.24 5.25 -15.04
N ASP A 20 -0.78 6.50 -14.97
CA ASP A 20 0.54 6.85 -14.42
C ASP A 20 0.69 6.32 -12.98
N SER A 21 -0.35 6.49 -12.16
CA SER A 21 -0.36 5.99 -10.78
C SER A 21 -0.28 4.47 -10.69
N VAL A 22 -0.96 3.72 -11.57
CA VAL A 22 -0.89 2.25 -11.58
C VAL A 22 0.46 1.75 -12.09
N GLU A 23 1.03 2.40 -13.11
CA GLU A 23 2.36 2.06 -13.64
C GLU A 23 3.47 2.29 -12.60
N ASP A 24 3.41 3.39 -11.86
CA ASP A 24 4.33 3.67 -10.75
C ASP A 24 4.20 2.64 -9.62
N GLN A 25 2.97 2.23 -9.27
CA GLN A 25 2.72 1.19 -8.26
C GLN A 25 3.28 -0.16 -8.67
N GLY A 26 3.02 -0.57 -9.92
CA GLY A 26 3.58 -1.79 -10.49
C GLY A 26 5.10 -1.78 -10.50
N THR A 27 5.70 -0.66 -10.90
CA THR A 27 7.15 -0.48 -10.91
C THR A 27 7.72 -0.58 -9.50
N ALA A 28 7.18 0.17 -8.54
CA ALA A 28 7.60 0.14 -7.14
C ALA A 28 7.55 -1.29 -6.57
N ARG A 29 6.47 -2.04 -6.87
CA ARG A 29 6.32 -3.43 -6.44
C ARG A 29 7.37 -4.35 -7.07
N SER A 30 7.65 -4.21 -8.36
CA SER A 30 8.65 -5.03 -9.06
C SER A 30 10.06 -4.83 -8.51
N MET A 31 10.39 -3.63 -8.05
CA MET A 31 11.72 -3.30 -7.50
C MET A 31 11.98 -3.91 -6.12
N LEU A 32 10.93 -4.33 -5.38
CA LEU A 32 11.08 -4.78 -3.99
C LEU A 32 12.08 -5.93 -3.86
N ALA A 33 11.99 -6.94 -4.73
CA ALA A 33 12.83 -8.13 -4.65
C ALA A 33 14.32 -7.80 -4.86
N ASP A 34 14.62 -7.00 -5.89
CA ASP A 34 15.99 -6.60 -6.24
C ASP A 34 16.64 -5.73 -5.16
N LEU A 35 15.82 -4.97 -4.43
CA LEU A 35 16.24 -4.14 -3.30
C LEU A 35 16.29 -4.89 -1.96
N GLY A 36 15.98 -6.20 -1.94
CA GLY A 36 15.92 -7.00 -0.72
C GLY A 36 14.78 -6.60 0.24
N LEU A 37 13.75 -5.94 -0.29
CA LEU A 37 12.57 -5.50 0.43
C LEU A 37 11.41 -6.48 0.25
N VAL A 38 10.50 -6.51 1.23
CA VAL A 38 9.19 -7.18 1.15
C VAL A 38 8.04 -6.18 1.09
N ALA A 39 8.29 -4.92 1.44
CA ALA A 39 7.33 -3.85 1.36
C ALA A 39 8.00 -2.47 1.27
N PHE A 40 7.26 -1.51 0.74
CA PHE A 40 7.59 -0.10 0.73
C PHE A 40 6.36 0.72 1.13
N VAL A 41 6.56 1.74 1.97
CA VAL A 41 5.52 2.69 2.39
C VAL A 41 6.01 4.10 2.06
N GLY A 42 5.46 4.71 1.00
CA GLY A 42 5.84 6.05 0.57
C GLY A 42 5.60 7.12 1.64
N ASP A 43 6.54 8.05 1.77
CA ASP A 43 6.35 9.26 2.58
C ASP A 43 5.13 10.04 2.05
N GLY A 44 4.32 10.57 2.96
CA GLY A 44 3.08 11.28 2.64
C GLY A 44 1.85 10.39 2.51
N ALA A 45 1.98 9.05 2.59
CA ALA A 45 0.84 8.14 2.51
C ALA A 45 -0.20 8.40 3.62
N VAL A 46 -1.48 8.29 3.26
CA VAL A 46 -2.62 8.39 4.18
C VAL A 46 -3.14 6.99 4.48
N LEU A 47 -2.63 6.41 5.55
CA LEU A 47 -2.96 5.05 5.96
C LEU A 47 -4.35 4.92 6.62
N PRO A 48 -4.76 5.83 7.54
CA PRO A 48 -6.06 5.73 8.20
C PRO A 48 -7.22 5.88 7.20
N ARG A 49 -8.26 5.06 7.39
CA ARG A 49 -9.49 5.13 6.58
C ARG A 49 -10.54 5.93 7.31
N ARG A 50 -11.49 6.51 6.56
CA ARG A 50 -12.53 7.41 7.04
C ARG A 50 -13.34 6.82 8.19
N SER A 51 -13.64 5.52 8.14
CA SER A 51 -14.25 4.77 9.24
C SER A 51 -14.04 3.26 9.04
N GLY A 52 -14.35 2.45 10.06
CA GLY A 52 -14.25 0.98 9.94
C GLY A 52 -15.18 0.36 8.89
N ALA A 53 -16.17 1.11 8.39
CA ALA A 53 -17.10 0.67 7.35
C ALA A 53 -16.81 1.32 5.98
N SER A 54 -15.74 2.10 5.85
CA SER A 54 -15.45 2.88 4.66
C SER A 54 -13.97 2.84 4.32
N ASP A 55 -13.63 2.28 3.15
CA ASP A 55 -12.25 2.22 2.68
C ASP A 55 -11.76 3.51 2.00
N LEU A 56 -12.47 4.64 2.09
CA LEU A 56 -11.96 5.95 1.67
C LEU A 56 -10.92 6.52 2.66
N PRO A 57 -9.98 7.38 2.22
CA PRO A 57 -8.96 7.95 3.12
C PRO A 57 -9.57 8.88 4.17
N MET A 58 -8.95 8.92 5.35
CA MET A 58 -9.33 9.83 6.42
C MET A 58 -8.87 11.26 6.11
N SER A 59 -9.80 12.22 6.16
CA SER A 59 -9.48 13.65 6.07
C SER A 59 -8.76 14.12 7.34
N GLY A 60 -7.71 14.93 7.19
CA GLY A 60 -6.95 15.48 8.32
C GLY A 60 -6.05 14.46 9.04
N ALA A 61 -5.81 13.30 8.43
CA ALA A 61 -4.86 12.32 8.97
C ALA A 61 -3.42 12.85 8.94
N VAL A 62 -2.62 12.40 9.90
CA VAL A 62 -1.17 12.62 9.88
C VAL A 62 -0.57 11.78 8.75
N PRO A 63 0.08 12.39 7.73
CA PRO A 63 0.72 11.64 6.67
C PRO A 63 1.84 10.77 7.22
N PHE A 64 2.03 9.59 6.64
CA PHE A 64 3.11 8.70 7.01
C PHE A 64 4.46 9.36 6.73
N ALA A 65 5.39 9.21 7.67
CA ALA A 65 6.76 9.67 7.52
C ALA A 65 7.71 8.56 7.97
N SER A 66 8.67 8.25 7.11
CA SER A 66 9.60 7.16 7.32
C SER A 66 10.63 7.50 8.38
N PRO A 67 10.92 6.57 9.31
CA PRO A 67 12.06 6.75 10.21
C PRO A 67 13.37 6.72 9.39
N PRO A 68 14.36 7.58 9.72
CA PRO A 68 15.58 7.71 8.93
C PRO A 68 16.31 6.38 8.67
N GLU A 69 16.28 5.46 9.63
CA GLU A 69 16.99 4.18 9.58
C GLU A 69 16.37 3.18 8.59
N LEU A 70 15.10 3.38 8.23
CA LEU A 70 14.38 2.54 7.28
C LEU A 70 14.07 3.29 5.97
N LYS A 71 14.51 4.53 5.84
CA LYS A 71 14.22 5.38 4.69
C LYS A 71 15.04 4.92 3.48
N VAL A 72 14.35 4.70 2.37
CA VAL A 72 14.92 4.35 1.06
C VAL A 72 14.28 5.21 -0.03
N SER A 73 14.94 5.32 -1.18
CA SER A 73 14.39 6.00 -2.36
C SER A 73 14.13 5.00 -3.49
N LEU A 74 13.04 5.18 -4.22
CA LEU A 74 12.72 4.46 -5.44
C LEU A 74 12.66 5.45 -6.61
N GLN A 75 13.13 5.03 -7.78
CA GLN A 75 12.98 5.78 -9.02
C GLN A 75 11.81 5.23 -9.81
N LEU A 76 10.76 6.04 -9.97
CA LEU A 76 9.52 5.69 -10.63
C LEU A 76 9.37 6.43 -11.97
N PRO A 77 8.73 5.82 -12.98
CA PRO A 77 8.65 6.37 -14.33
C PRO A 77 7.90 7.71 -14.40
N HIS A 78 6.89 7.94 -13.55
CA HIS A 78 6.08 9.16 -13.61
C HIS A 78 6.31 10.10 -12.43
N LEU A 79 6.37 9.57 -11.21
CA LEU A 79 6.64 10.37 -10.00
C LEU A 79 8.12 10.72 -9.81
N GLY A 80 9.04 10.10 -10.55
CA GLY A 80 10.48 10.30 -10.38
C GLY A 80 10.98 9.69 -9.07
N GLU A 81 11.89 10.39 -8.38
CA GLU A 81 12.43 9.90 -7.11
C GLU A 81 11.42 10.09 -5.98
N VAL A 82 11.00 8.99 -5.37
CA VAL A 82 10.13 8.99 -4.18
C VAL A 82 10.85 8.37 -3.00
N SER A 83 10.65 8.92 -1.82
CA SER A 83 11.21 8.38 -0.58
C SER A 83 10.16 7.71 0.29
N GLY A 84 10.56 6.71 1.06
CA GLY A 84 9.64 5.99 1.94
C GLY A 84 10.33 4.93 2.78
N MET A 85 9.55 4.20 3.57
CA MET A 85 10.04 3.18 4.49
C MET A 85 10.15 1.86 3.76
N GLY A 86 11.37 1.34 3.64
CA GLY A 86 11.63 0.00 3.09
C GLY A 86 11.65 -1.04 4.20
N ILE A 87 10.76 -2.03 4.13
CA ILE A 87 10.76 -3.19 5.04
C ILE A 87 11.60 -4.29 4.38
N LYS A 88 12.74 -4.62 4.99
CA LYS A 88 13.66 -5.65 4.48
C LYS A 88 13.11 -7.06 4.69
N ARG A 89 13.56 -8.00 3.85
CA ARG A 89 13.34 -9.44 4.07
C ARG A 89 13.84 -9.85 5.47
N GLY A 90 13.06 -10.69 6.15
CA GLY A 90 13.33 -11.14 7.51
C GLY A 90 12.12 -10.93 8.42
N VAL A 91 12.37 -10.85 9.73
CA VAL A 91 11.33 -10.61 10.73
C VAL A 91 11.33 -9.14 11.12
N SER A 92 10.21 -8.46 10.89
CA SER A 92 9.99 -7.06 11.29
C SER A 92 8.91 -7.00 12.36
N LEU A 93 9.18 -6.31 13.48
CA LEU A 93 8.24 -6.14 14.58
C LEU A 93 7.74 -4.69 14.65
N ILE A 94 6.43 -4.51 14.54
CA ILE A 94 5.77 -3.20 14.70
C ILE A 94 5.29 -3.09 16.14
N VAL A 95 5.96 -2.24 16.93
CA VAL A 95 5.68 -2.01 18.36
C VAL A 95 5.11 -0.61 18.61
N GLY A 96 4.58 -0.38 19.82
CA GLY A 96 4.02 0.91 20.25
C GLY A 96 2.76 0.76 21.11
N GLY A 97 2.34 1.84 21.76
CA GLY A 97 1.16 1.87 22.63
C GLY A 97 -0.16 1.56 21.92
N GLY A 98 -1.21 1.24 22.67
CA GLY A 98 -2.57 1.06 22.12
C GLY A 98 -3.04 2.32 21.38
N PHE A 99 -3.66 2.16 20.21
CA PHE A 99 -4.16 3.26 19.36
C PHE A 99 -3.10 4.14 18.66
N HIS A 100 -1.83 3.73 18.62
CA HIS A 100 -0.76 4.42 17.88
C HIS A 100 -0.65 4.02 16.39
N GLY A 101 -1.71 3.51 15.76
CA GLY A 101 -1.72 3.24 14.31
C GLY A 101 -1.00 1.95 13.83
N LYS A 102 -0.55 1.07 14.73
CA LYS A 102 0.09 -0.22 14.37
C LYS A 102 -0.78 -1.07 13.45
N SER A 103 -2.05 -1.27 13.83
CA SER A 103 -3.01 -2.04 13.03
C SER A 103 -3.28 -1.36 11.69
N THR A 104 -3.31 -0.02 11.66
CA THR A 104 -3.50 0.77 10.44
C THR A 104 -2.35 0.56 9.45
N LEU A 105 -1.10 0.57 9.92
CA LEU A 105 0.06 0.26 9.08
C LEU A 105 0.02 -1.19 8.57
N LEU A 106 -0.27 -2.16 9.45
CA LEU A 106 -0.38 -3.57 9.05
C LEU A 106 -1.52 -3.82 8.05
N GLU A 107 -2.66 -3.12 8.19
CA GLU A 107 -3.77 -3.20 7.24
C GLU A 107 -3.40 -2.59 5.89
N ALA A 108 -2.67 -1.47 5.87
CA ALA A 108 -2.17 -0.89 4.62
C ALA A 108 -1.22 -1.87 3.90
N LEU A 109 -0.30 -2.49 4.63
CA LEU A 109 0.62 -3.51 4.10
C LEU A 109 -0.11 -4.76 3.61
N GLN A 110 -1.14 -5.23 4.32
CA GLN A 110 -1.98 -6.36 3.90
C GLN A 110 -2.55 -6.13 2.50
N TYR A 111 -3.02 -4.91 2.22
CA TYR A 111 -3.62 -4.58 0.92
C TYR A 111 -2.60 -4.11 -0.11
N GLY A 112 -1.31 -3.96 0.23
CA GLY A 112 -0.27 -3.49 -0.69
C GLY A 112 0.06 -4.43 -1.85
N VAL A 113 -0.49 -5.65 -1.83
CA VAL A 113 -0.43 -6.59 -2.96
C VAL A 113 -1.28 -6.13 -4.15
N TYR A 114 -2.23 -5.22 -3.92
CA TYR A 114 -3.12 -4.68 -4.94
C TYR A 114 -2.82 -3.21 -5.21
N ASP A 115 -2.85 -2.83 -6.48
CA ASP A 115 -2.84 -1.42 -6.87
C ASP A 115 -4.08 -0.70 -6.31
N LYS A 116 -3.91 0.58 -6.03
CA LYS A 116 -4.95 1.48 -5.53
C LYS A 116 -5.33 2.48 -6.60
N VAL A 117 -6.59 2.91 -6.53
CA VAL A 117 -7.08 4.01 -7.35
C VAL A 117 -6.36 5.30 -6.96
N HIS A 118 -6.11 6.16 -7.95
CA HIS A 118 -5.58 7.49 -7.72
C HIS A 118 -6.46 8.27 -6.71
N GLY A 119 -5.83 8.82 -5.67
CA GLY A 119 -6.49 9.51 -4.55
C GLY A 119 -6.80 8.61 -3.34
N ASP A 120 -6.42 7.33 -3.35
CA ASP A 120 -6.63 6.42 -2.22
C ASP A 120 -5.78 6.78 -0.99
N GLY A 121 -4.61 7.38 -1.21
CA GLY A 121 -3.61 7.71 -0.21
C GLY A 121 -2.67 6.57 0.16
N ARG A 122 -2.89 5.35 -0.35
CA ARG A 122 -2.02 4.17 -0.14
C ARG A 122 -1.41 3.64 -1.44
N GLU A 123 -1.40 4.44 -2.51
CA GLU A 123 -0.88 4.06 -3.82
C GLU A 123 0.56 3.55 -3.69
N LEU A 124 1.45 4.32 -3.05
CA LEU A 124 2.83 3.91 -2.82
C LEU A 124 3.02 3.04 -1.55
N VAL A 125 1.97 2.32 -1.13
CA VAL A 125 2.07 1.26 -0.12
C VAL A 125 2.01 -0.07 -0.85
N VAL A 126 3.17 -0.60 -1.20
CA VAL A 126 3.30 -1.84 -1.99
C VAL A 126 3.94 -2.94 -1.16
N THR A 127 3.47 -4.16 -1.35
CA THR A 127 4.03 -5.37 -0.71
C THR A 127 4.27 -6.46 -1.75
N GLU A 128 5.14 -7.42 -1.43
CA GLU A 128 5.36 -8.58 -2.29
C GLU A 128 4.03 -9.26 -2.63
N ALA A 129 3.81 -9.61 -3.90
CA ALA A 129 2.52 -10.11 -4.38
C ALA A 129 2.02 -11.39 -3.69
N THR A 130 2.90 -12.15 -3.05
CA THR A 130 2.58 -13.38 -2.32
C THR A 130 2.22 -13.13 -0.85
N ALA A 131 2.30 -11.89 -0.37
CA ALA A 131 2.07 -11.55 1.03
C ALA A 131 0.65 -11.96 1.46
N CYS A 132 0.56 -12.73 2.53
CA CYS A 132 -0.69 -13.15 3.13
C CYS A 132 -0.78 -12.69 4.58
N LYS A 133 -2.00 -12.35 5.00
CA LYS A 133 -2.30 -12.05 6.39
C LYS A 133 -2.80 -13.31 7.07
N VAL A 134 -2.08 -13.73 8.10
CA VAL A 134 -2.47 -14.86 8.94
C VAL A 134 -3.11 -14.33 10.22
N ARG A 135 -4.24 -14.94 10.61
CA ARG A 135 -4.92 -14.75 11.90
C ARG A 135 -5.43 -16.09 12.39
N ALA A 136 -5.63 -16.21 13.70
CA ALA A 136 -6.36 -17.35 14.25
C ALA A 136 -7.81 -17.33 13.73
N GLU A 137 -8.32 -18.49 13.35
CA GLU A 137 -9.69 -18.70 12.90
C GLU A 137 -10.21 -19.96 13.61
N ASP A 138 -10.83 -19.76 14.77
CA ASP A 138 -11.30 -20.85 15.61
C ASP A 138 -12.39 -21.67 14.88
N GLY A 139 -12.24 -22.99 14.89
CA GLY A 139 -13.21 -23.91 14.28
C GLY A 139 -13.06 -24.14 12.77
N ARG A 140 -12.03 -23.58 12.13
CA ARG A 140 -11.74 -23.90 10.72
C ARG A 140 -11.40 -25.38 10.56
N ALA A 141 -12.06 -26.04 9.61
CA ALA A 141 -11.71 -27.39 9.20
C ALA A 141 -10.35 -27.42 8.48
N VAL A 142 -9.50 -28.37 8.86
CA VAL A 142 -8.22 -28.64 8.21
C VAL A 142 -8.25 -30.09 7.73
N SER A 143 -8.01 -30.29 6.44
CA SER A 143 -7.95 -31.62 5.82
C SER A 143 -6.67 -31.76 5.01
N GLY A 144 -5.84 -32.76 5.35
CA GLY A 144 -4.71 -33.21 4.52
C GLY A 144 -3.61 -32.17 4.28
N CYS A 145 -3.12 -31.52 5.35
CA CYS A 145 -1.89 -30.71 5.32
C CYS A 145 -0.63 -31.56 5.39
#